data_AF-A0A2R5GUK7-F1
#
_entry.id   AF-A0A2R5GUK7-F1
#
_cell.length_a   1.000
_cell.length_b   1.000
_cell.length_c   1.000
_cell.angle_alpha   90.00
_cell.angle_beta   90.00
_cell.angle_gamma   90.00
#
_symmetry.space_group_name_H-M   'P 1'
#
loop_
_entity.id
_entity.type
_entity.pdbx_description
1 polymer ?
#
loop_
_entity_poly.entity_id
_entity_poly.type
_entity_poly.pdbx_seq_one_letter_code
_entity_poly.pdbx_strand_id
1 'polypeptide(L)'
;DTGNMETIARYGNEAQKKKWLKPLLDGKIKSSFAMTEPDVASSDASNVGINIEKRGGHYIINGRKWWITGSGSKHCKIYIVMGKTDPTASPFRQQSMILVPADTPGITVVRP
;
A
#
# COMPACT_ATOMS: atom_id res chain seq x y z
N ASP A 1 4.97 1.11 13.06
CA ASP A 1 4.48 -0.13 12.42
C ASP A 1 3.21 -0.72 13.02
N THR A 2 2.85 -0.42 14.28
CA THR A 2 1.71 -1.07 14.97
C THR A 2 0.42 -1.11 14.13
N GLY A 3 -0.01 0.02 13.55
CA GLY A 3 -1.21 0.05 12.69
C GLY A 3 -1.15 -0.84 11.45
N ASN A 4 0.01 -0.93 10.78
CA ASN A 4 0.20 -1.81 9.63
C ASN A 4 0.19 -3.29 10.05
N MET A 5 0.81 -3.62 11.19
CA MET A 5 0.76 -4.97 11.75
C MET A 5 -0.68 -5.38 12.09
N GLU A 6 -1.47 -4.50 12.69
CA GLU A 6 -2.88 -4.77 12.99
C GLU A 6 -3.70 -5.00 11.70
N THR A 7 -3.45 -4.21 10.65
CA THR A 7 -4.13 -4.38 9.37
C THR A 7 -3.83 -5.75 8.76
N ILE A 8 -2.56 -6.16 8.72
CA ILE A 8 -2.18 -7.48 8.19
C ILE A 8 -2.69 -8.61 9.11
N ALA A 9 -2.68 -8.44 10.43
CA ALA A 9 -3.19 -9.42 11.37
C ALA A 9 -4.69 -9.67 11.21
N ARG A 10 -5.48 -8.60 11.02
CA ARG A 10 -6.94 -8.67 10.87
C ARG A 10 -7.38 -9.18 9.50
N TYR A 11 -6.76 -8.73 8.43
CA TYR A 11 -7.27 -8.93 7.06
C TYR A 11 -6.36 -9.78 6.16
N GLY A 12 -5.11 -10.00 6.56
CA GLY A 12 -4.18 -10.80 5.77
C GLY A 12 -4.53 -12.28 5.80
N ASN A 13 -4.28 -12.98 4.70
CA ASN A 13 -4.33 -14.44 4.70
C ASN A 13 -3.07 -15.04 5.37
N GLU A 14 -3.07 -16.35 5.59
CA GLU A 14 -1.96 -17.04 6.29
C GLU A 14 -0.61 -16.87 5.60
N ALA A 15 -0.58 -16.86 4.26
CA ALA A 15 0.65 -16.62 3.50
C ALA A 15 1.18 -15.19 3.71
N GLN A 16 0.29 -14.18 3.70
CA GLN A 16 0.64 -12.79 3.96
C GLN A 16 1.10 -12.56 5.39
N LYS A 17 0.42 -13.15 6.39
CA LYS A 17 0.83 -13.10 7.80
C LYS A 17 2.21 -13.73 8.00
N LYS A 18 2.44 -14.92 7.46
CA LYS A 18 3.74 -15.60 7.55
C LYS A 18 4.86 -14.78 6.91
N LYS A 19 4.61 -14.20 5.73
CA LYS A 19 5.62 -13.46 4.97
C LYS A 19 5.92 -12.08 5.55
N TRP A 20 4.91 -11.36 6.04
CA TRP A 20 5.04 -9.95 6.41
C TRP A 20 4.81 -9.68 7.89
N LEU A 21 3.75 -10.23 8.49
CA LEU A 21 3.42 -9.95 9.89
C LEU A 21 4.48 -10.49 10.84
N LYS A 22 4.92 -11.74 10.67
CA LYS A 22 5.94 -12.33 11.56
C LYS A 22 7.25 -11.53 11.56
N PRO A 23 7.87 -11.19 10.42
CA PRO A 23 9.07 -10.35 10.43
C PRO A 23 8.87 -8.92 10.97
N LEU A 24 7.67 -8.35 10.83
CA LEU A 24 7.33 -7.05 11.44
C LEU A 24 7.27 -7.15 12.97
N LEU A 25 6.65 -8.19 13.51
CA LEU A 25 6.60 -8.48 14.96
C LEU A 25 7.99 -8.74 15.54
N ASP A 26 8.84 -9.44 14.80
CA ASP A 26 10.24 -9.68 15.16
C ASP A 26 11.13 -8.41 15.04
N GLY A 27 10.61 -7.30 14.52
CA GLY A 27 11.37 -6.07 14.28
C GLY A 27 12.42 -6.15 13.17
N LYS A 28 12.43 -7.21 12.37
CA LYS A 28 13.42 -7.47 11.30
C LYS A 28 13.23 -6.58 10.08
N ILE A 29 11.99 -6.19 9.82
CA ILE A 29 11.62 -5.30 8.71
C ILE A 29 10.72 -4.16 9.23
N LYS A 30 10.56 -3.15 8.40
CA LYS A 30 9.63 -2.03 8.58
C LYS A 30 8.63 -1.99 7.43
N SER A 31 7.52 -1.31 7.67
CA SER A 31 6.45 -1.12 6.71
C SER A 31 6.09 0.35 6.56
N SER A 32 5.50 0.69 5.42
CA SER A 32 4.97 2.03 5.17
C SER A 32 3.53 1.95 4.64
N PHE A 33 2.71 2.90 5.05
CA PHE A 33 1.32 3.02 4.59
C PHE A 33 1.24 4.11 3.52
N ALA A 34 0.66 3.78 2.36
CA ALA A 34 0.64 4.63 1.19
C ALA A 34 -0.78 4.95 0.71
N MET A 35 -1.31 6.06 1.22
CA MET A 35 -2.67 6.53 0.93
C MET A 35 -2.70 7.93 0.30
N THR A 36 -2.04 8.90 0.92
CA THR A 36 -2.08 10.30 0.49
C THR A 36 -1.46 10.51 -0.89
N GLU A 37 -2.15 11.27 -1.73
CA GLU A 37 -1.75 11.64 -3.09
C GLU A 37 -1.51 13.16 -3.17
N PRO A 38 -0.49 13.61 -3.90
CA PRO A 38 -0.15 15.04 -3.97
C PRO A 38 -1.16 15.86 -4.79
N ASP A 39 -1.85 15.22 -5.74
CA ASP A 39 -2.63 15.90 -6.77
C ASP A 39 -4.14 15.97 -6.43
N VAL A 40 -4.55 15.44 -5.27
CA VAL A 40 -5.95 15.43 -4.78
C VAL A 40 -6.07 15.64 -3.27
N ALA A 41 -7.19 16.21 -2.83
CA ALA A 41 -7.51 16.40 -1.41
C ALA A 41 -7.77 15.05 -0.72
N SER A 42 -6.70 14.42 -0.23
CA SER A 42 -6.70 13.06 0.32
C SER A 42 -7.28 12.94 1.74
N SER A 43 -7.72 14.05 2.35
CA SER A 43 -8.48 14.03 3.61
C SER A 43 -9.84 13.36 3.44
N ASP A 44 -10.44 13.50 2.26
CA ASP A 44 -11.55 12.65 1.81
C ASP A 44 -10.95 11.48 1.03
N ALA A 45 -11.05 10.28 1.60
CA ALA A 45 -10.50 9.07 1.00
C ALA A 45 -11.10 8.78 -0.39
N SER A 46 -12.34 9.20 -0.68
CA SER A 46 -12.99 8.94 -1.97
C SER A 46 -12.29 9.63 -3.16
N ASN A 47 -11.50 10.68 -2.88
CA ASN A 47 -10.72 11.41 -3.88
C ASN A 47 -9.46 10.66 -4.35
N VAL A 48 -8.96 9.68 -3.59
CA VAL A 48 -7.80 8.85 -3.98
C VAL A 48 -8.01 8.32 -5.40
N GLY A 49 -7.05 8.61 -6.29
CA GLY A 49 -7.18 8.45 -7.72
C GLY A 49 -6.20 7.48 -8.37
N ILE A 50 -5.15 7.02 -7.66
CA ILE A 50 -4.22 6.07 -8.30
C ILE A 50 -4.96 4.81 -8.76
N ASN A 51 -4.66 4.37 -9.99
CA ASN A 51 -5.32 3.22 -10.59
C ASN A 51 -4.58 1.93 -10.23
N ILE A 52 -5.35 0.92 -9.82
CA ILE A 52 -4.90 -0.45 -9.59
C ILE A 52 -5.67 -1.36 -10.54
N GLU A 53 -5.07 -1.69 -11.67
CA GLU A 53 -5.71 -2.47 -12.72
C GLU A 53 -5.32 -3.94 -12.60
N LYS A 54 -6.30 -4.85 -12.65
CA LYS A 54 -6.02 -6.28 -12.76
C LYS A 54 -5.75 -6.65 -14.21
N ARG A 55 -4.55 -7.11 -14.54
CA ARG A 55 -4.19 -7.65 -15.86
C ARG A 55 -3.72 -9.10 -15.74
N GLY A 56 -4.56 -10.02 -16.20
CA GLY A 56 -4.33 -11.45 -16.06
C GLY A 56 -4.19 -11.86 -14.58
N GLY A 57 -3.03 -12.41 -14.24
CA GLY A 57 -2.69 -12.86 -12.87
C GLY A 57 -2.05 -11.81 -11.96
N HIS A 58 -1.88 -10.57 -12.43
CA HIS A 58 -1.16 -9.52 -11.71
C HIS A 58 -1.97 -8.23 -11.60
N TYR A 59 -1.55 -7.36 -10.68
CA TYR A 59 -2.05 -5.99 -10.57
C TYR A 59 -0.99 -5.00 -11.06
N ILE A 60 -1.42 -4.02 -11.85
CA ILE A 60 -0.60 -2.90 -12.30
C ILE A 60 -1.05 -1.67 -11.53
N ILE A 61 -0.12 -1.02 -10.84
CA ILE A 61 -0.37 0.16 -10.02
C ILE A 61 0.34 1.35 -10.66
N ASN A 62 -0.40 2.40 -10.98
CA ASN A 62 0.16 3.62 -11.57
C ASN A 62 -0.34 4.86 -10.82
N GLY A 63 0.60 5.69 -10.37
CA GLY A 63 0.31 6.99 -9.77
C GLY A 63 1.38 7.45 -8.79
N ARG A 64 1.07 8.49 -8.00
CA ARG A 64 1.99 9.13 -7.07
C ARG A 64 1.41 9.11 -5.67
N LYS A 65 2.23 8.71 -4.70
CA LYS A 65 1.92 8.78 -3.26
C LYS A 65 2.91 9.70 -2.57
N TRP A 66 2.46 10.40 -1.53
CA TRP A 66 3.23 11.41 -0.82
C TRP A 66 3.00 11.31 0.70
N TRP A 67 3.96 11.76 1.51
CA TRP A 67 3.95 11.67 2.98
C TRP A 67 4.02 10.23 3.48
N ILE A 68 4.80 9.40 2.78
CA ILE A 68 4.92 7.97 3.08
C ILE A 68 6.01 7.77 4.12
N THR A 69 5.63 7.93 5.39
CA THR A 69 6.53 7.80 6.53
C THR A 69 7.29 6.47 6.51
N GLY A 70 8.62 6.55 6.64
CA GLY A 70 9.51 5.39 6.67
C GLY A 70 9.93 4.83 5.30
N SER A 71 9.37 5.34 4.19
CA SER A 71 9.62 4.80 2.84
C SER A 71 11.07 4.87 2.37
N GLY A 72 11.84 5.87 2.82
CA GLY A 72 13.27 6.01 2.52
C GLY A 72 14.19 5.11 3.34
N SER A 73 13.67 4.38 4.32
CA SER A 73 14.49 3.47 5.14
C SER A 73 14.82 2.19 4.38
N LYS A 74 16.09 1.76 4.41
CA LYS A 74 16.52 0.45 3.90
C LYS A 74 15.79 -0.73 4.56
N HIS A 75 15.21 -0.53 5.74
CA HIS A 75 14.44 -1.52 6.47
C HIS A 75 12.98 -1.59 6.03
N CYS A 76 12.46 -0.59 5.29
CA CYS A 76 11.12 -0.66 4.72
C CYS A 76 11.11 -1.71 3.61
N LYS A 77 10.42 -2.84 3.86
CA LYS A 77 10.35 -3.97 2.91
C LYS A 77 8.97 -4.18 2.30
N ILE A 78 7.95 -3.49 2.83
CA ILE A 78 6.57 -3.65 2.37
C ILE A 78 5.79 -2.34 2.49
N TYR A 79 5.05 -2.03 1.43
CA TYR A 79 4.04 -0.98 1.41
C TYR A 79 2.64 -1.58 1.51
N ILE A 80 1.77 -0.94 2.27
CA ILE A 80 0.32 -1.13 2.18
C ILE A 80 -0.22 0.03 1.36
N VAL A 81 -0.62 -0.23 0.12
CA VAL A 81 -1.01 0.81 -0.85
C VAL A 81 -2.52 0.83 -1.00
N MET A 82 -3.11 2.02 -0.91
CA MET A 82 -4.51 2.26 -1.23
C MET A 82 -4.65 2.82 -2.64
N GLY A 83 -5.58 2.28 -3.43
CA GLY A 83 -5.90 2.80 -4.76
C GLY A 83 -7.28 2.36 -5.25
N LYS A 84 -7.69 2.90 -6.40
CA LYS A 84 -8.95 2.55 -7.07
C LYS A 84 -8.79 1.30 -7.92
N THR A 85 -9.62 0.29 -7.66
CA THR A 85 -9.67 -0.99 -8.38
C THR A 85 -10.92 -1.14 -9.23
N ASP A 86 -12.00 -0.44 -8.88
CA ASP A 86 -13.25 -0.41 -9.66
C ASP A 86 -13.81 1.01 -9.69
N PRO A 87 -13.43 1.84 -10.68
CA PRO A 87 -13.91 3.22 -10.77
C PRO A 87 -15.40 3.32 -11.15
N THR A 88 -16.04 2.21 -11.53
CA THR A 88 -17.45 2.18 -11.94
C THR A 88 -18.39 1.76 -10.80
N ALA A 89 -17.86 1.19 -9.73
CA ALA A 89 -18.63 0.85 -8.53
C ALA A 89 -19.16 2.11 -7.81
N SER A 90 -20.07 1.89 -6.85
CA SER A 90 -20.51 2.95 -5.93
C SER A 90 -19.30 3.59 -5.23
N PRO A 91 -19.29 4.92 -4.97
CA PRO A 91 -18.10 5.64 -4.49
C PRO A 91 -17.33 4.98 -3.32
N PHE A 92 -18.05 4.43 -2.34
CA PHE A 92 -17.46 3.79 -1.16
C PHE A 92 -16.98 2.34 -1.37
N ARG A 93 -17.04 1.83 -2.60
CA ARG A 93 -16.60 0.47 -2.98
C ARG A 93 -15.59 0.45 -4.13
N GLN A 94 -15.07 1.61 -4.52
CA GLN A 94 -14.16 1.72 -5.65
C GLN A 94 -12.70 1.35 -5.33
N GLN A 95 -12.38 1.17 -4.04
CA GLN A 95 -11.01 1.18 -3.54
C GLN A 95 -10.62 -0.15 -2.91
N SER A 96 -9.33 -0.45 -2.97
CA SER A 96 -8.74 -1.62 -2.32
C SER A 96 -7.40 -1.29 -1.68
N MET A 97 -7.00 -2.14 -0.73
CA MET A 97 -5.66 -2.15 -0.16
C MET A 97 -4.86 -3.29 -0.77
N ILE A 98 -3.61 -3.04 -1.15
CA ILE A 98 -2.72 -4.05 -1.73
C ILE A 98 -1.34 -4.00 -1.06
N LEU A 99 -0.78 -5.18 -0.78
CA LEU A 99 0.56 -5.34 -0.25
C LEU A 99 1.57 -5.32 -1.40
N VAL A 100 2.51 -4.37 -1.38
CA VAL A 100 3.52 -4.20 -2.43
C VAL A 100 4.93 -4.29 -1.84
N PRO A 101 5.72 -5.33 -2.17
CA PRO A 101 7.13 -5.43 -1.77
C PRO A 101 7.94 -4.20 -2.21
N ALA A 102 8.84 -3.73 -1.36
CA ALA A 102 9.58 -2.49 -1.65
C ALA A 102 10.61 -2.62 -2.79
N ASP A 103 10.97 -3.85 -3.16
CA ASP A 103 11.84 -4.21 -4.27
C ASP A 103 11.07 -4.49 -5.57
N THR A 104 9.76 -4.26 -5.60
CA THR A 104 8.96 -4.42 -6.82
C THR A 104 9.44 -3.45 -7.91
N PRO A 105 9.73 -3.92 -9.14
CA PRO A 105 10.11 -3.05 -10.25
C PRO A 105 9.07 -1.96 -10.50
N GLY A 106 9.53 -0.73 -10.74
CA GLY A 106 8.69 0.44 -10.97
C GLY A 106 8.45 1.33 -9.74
N ILE A 107 8.86 0.90 -8.54
CA ILE A 107 8.84 1.76 -7.34
C ILE A 107 10.05 2.70 -7.37
N THR A 108 9.78 4.00 -7.33
CA THR A 108 10.81 5.04 -7.23
C THR A 108 10.51 5.96 -6.05
N VAL A 109 11.42 6.01 -5.07
CA VAL A 109 11.38 7.02 -4.00
C VAL A 109 11.99 8.31 -4.55
N VAL A 110 11.15 9.30 -4.83
CA VAL A 110 11.56 10.53 -5.54
C VAL A 110 12.40 11.44 -4.65
N ARG A 111 11.95 11.69 -3.41
CA ARG A 111 12.60 12.57 -2.43
C ARG A 111 12.03 12.37 -1.01
N PRO A 112 12.77 12.77 0.05
CA PRO A 112 12.20 12.91 1.39
C PRO A 112 11.15 14.03 1.47
#